data_AF-A0A495KIG9-F1
#
_entry.id   AF-A0A495KIG9-F1
#
_cell.length_a   1.000
_cell.length_b   1.000
_cell.length_c   1.000
_cell.angle_alpha   90.00
_cell.angle_beta   90.00
_cell.angle_gamma   90.00
#
_symmetry.space_group_name_H-M   'P 1'
#
loop_
_entity.id
_entity.type
_entity.pdbx_description
1 polymer ?
#
loop_
_entity_poly.entity_id
_entity_poly.type
_entity_poly.pdbx_seq_one_letter_code
_entity_poly.pdbx_strand_id
1 'polypeptide(L)'
;MFKKSLLIFIFILISGNIFSQVEKEIAPPYNIKTVSFVQNGQNAIPIFRLGDNFEVQFDDLYGNEANYFYTITHCDYDWKPSQLAKAEYINGFDDQRIQDYTNSLTTLQLYSHYRLSFPNRFTQFRVSGNYVIKILNDDKEVVFTKKFILYEELVSVPMQVRRPRNLSVTNQKHNLDFAIKSATINFQSPLKNVKVLLLQNGKFDNAITNIVPQYTIGNDLIYKYDAETQFWAGNEFLFFENKDIRAANNSIAKIDSKGNIYNAYLYRAEARANMPYTYYPDINGNFIVKNIGAQNSEIEADYAWVFFSLSAPNYYGKKPIYVNGMFNNYAISEENKMEYNAEKGIYEKAIMIKQGFTNFQYVIADSKGVVDEENAIDGNFIQTENNYFALVYYRENNQRYDRIIGKGIASSIDITN
;
A
#
# COMPACT_ATOMS: atom_id res chain seq x y z
N MET A 1 -9.56 52.15 29.19
CA MET A 1 -10.25 50.85 28.97
C MET A 1 -10.26 50.39 27.50
N PHE A 2 -10.45 51.27 26.52
CA PHE A 2 -10.53 50.87 25.09
C PHE A 2 -9.29 50.18 24.50
N LYS A 3 -8.07 50.54 24.91
CA LYS A 3 -6.84 49.89 24.39
C LYS A 3 -6.65 48.43 24.82
N LYS A 4 -7.18 48.03 26.00
CA LYS A 4 -7.12 46.63 26.46
C LYS A 4 -8.12 45.72 25.73
N SER A 5 -9.30 46.23 25.37
CA SER A 5 -10.28 45.50 24.55
C SER A 5 -9.79 45.26 23.12
N LEU A 6 -9.06 46.20 22.52
CA LEU A 6 -8.54 46.07 21.16
C LEU A 6 -7.46 44.96 21.06
N LEU A 7 -6.61 44.83 22.07
CA LEU A 7 -5.56 43.79 22.15
C LEU A 7 -6.14 42.37 22.32
N ILE A 8 -7.26 42.23 23.04
CA ILE A 8 -7.97 40.94 23.17
C ILE A 8 -8.64 40.54 21.85
N PHE A 9 -9.20 41.51 21.11
CA PHE A 9 -9.81 41.26 19.81
C PHE A 9 -8.77 40.85 18.73
N ILE A 10 -7.57 41.41 18.80
CA ILE A 10 -6.45 41.04 17.92
C ILE A 10 -5.90 39.65 18.27
N PHE A 11 -5.87 39.24 19.55
CA PHE A 11 -5.46 37.89 19.94
C PHE A 11 -6.46 36.80 19.48
N ILE A 12 -7.76 37.13 19.41
CA ILE A 12 -8.81 36.24 18.89
C ILE A 12 -8.79 36.15 17.36
N LEU A 13 -8.29 37.17 16.65
CA LEU A 13 -8.08 37.10 15.19
C LEU A 13 -6.79 36.34 14.80
N ILE A 14 -5.90 36.07 15.75
CA ILE A 14 -4.64 35.32 15.57
C ILE A 14 -4.77 33.85 16.02
N SER A 15 -5.94 33.40 16.53
CA SER A 15 -6.27 31.97 16.55
C SER A 15 -6.51 31.52 15.11
N GLY A 16 -5.43 31.43 14.35
CA GLY A 16 -5.40 30.99 12.98
C GLY A 16 -6.03 29.62 12.89
N ASN A 17 -6.71 29.38 11.77
CA ASN A 17 -7.22 28.08 11.39
C ASN A 17 -6.12 27.04 11.59
N ILE A 18 -6.21 26.26 12.67
CA ILE A 18 -5.41 25.06 12.87
C ILE A 18 -5.97 24.08 11.85
N PHE A 19 -5.41 24.09 10.65
CA PHE A 19 -5.71 23.06 9.67
C PHE A 19 -5.20 21.75 10.25
N SER A 20 -6.13 20.81 10.43
CA SER A 20 -5.79 19.43 10.79
C SER A 20 -4.76 18.92 9.78
N GLN A 21 -3.63 18.42 10.29
CA GLN A 21 -2.56 17.92 9.44
C GLN A 21 -3.01 16.60 8.82
N VAL A 22 -2.67 16.41 7.54
CA VAL A 22 -2.87 15.14 6.86
C VAL A 22 -2.07 14.07 7.60
N GLU A 23 -2.72 12.96 7.95
CA GLU A 23 -2.03 11.81 8.54
C GLU A 23 -1.12 11.19 7.48
N LYS A 24 0.18 11.27 7.74
CA LYS A 24 1.24 10.69 6.90
C LYS A 24 1.61 9.33 7.43
N GLU A 25 1.95 8.42 6.51
CA GLU A 25 2.52 7.15 6.92
C GLU A 25 3.95 7.36 7.44
N ILE A 26 4.20 6.92 8.66
CA ILE A 26 5.53 6.77 9.25
C ILE A 26 5.99 5.35 8.95
N ALA A 27 7.10 5.24 8.23
CA ALA A 27 7.72 3.95 7.90
C ALA A 27 8.22 3.25 9.17
N PRO A 28 8.16 1.91 9.22
CA PRO A 28 8.70 1.17 10.35
C PRO A 28 10.20 1.37 10.51
N PRO A 29 10.72 1.37 11.76
CA PRO A 29 12.14 1.32 12.00
C PRO A 29 12.70 -0.02 11.52
N TYR A 30 14.02 -0.11 11.39
CA TYR A 30 14.68 -1.27 10.80
C TYR A 30 14.33 -2.61 11.46
N ASN A 31 14.17 -2.63 12.80
CA ASN A 31 13.82 -3.85 13.53
C ASN A 31 12.40 -4.33 13.26
N ILE A 32 11.49 -3.49 12.78
CA ILE A 32 10.12 -3.88 12.45
C ILE A 32 10.04 -4.27 10.98
N LYS A 33 9.76 -5.54 10.72
CA LYS A 33 9.69 -6.11 9.37
C LYS A 33 8.37 -6.79 9.08
N THR A 34 8.13 -7.04 7.80
CA THR A 34 7.00 -7.84 7.31
C THR A 34 5.66 -7.31 7.82
N VAL A 35 5.51 -5.98 7.84
CA VAL A 35 4.26 -5.33 8.23
C VAL A 35 3.23 -5.53 7.12
N SER A 36 2.21 -6.34 7.37
CA SER A 36 1.14 -6.61 6.40
C SER A 36 -0.23 -6.59 7.06
N PHE A 37 -1.25 -6.41 6.21
CA PHE A 37 -2.60 -6.80 6.58
C PHE A 37 -2.87 -8.21 6.08
N VAL A 38 -3.50 -9.03 6.91
CA VAL A 38 -3.83 -10.42 6.61
C VAL A 38 -5.33 -10.63 6.72
N GLN A 39 -5.92 -11.27 5.72
CA GLN A 39 -7.33 -11.67 5.73
C GLN A 39 -7.43 -13.11 5.22
N ASN A 40 -8.16 -13.96 5.94
CA ASN A 40 -8.29 -15.39 5.63
C ASN A 40 -6.94 -16.12 5.48
N GLY A 41 -5.95 -15.74 6.29
CA GLY A 41 -4.60 -16.34 6.29
C GLY A 41 -3.73 -15.96 5.08
N GLN A 42 -4.13 -14.94 4.30
CA GLN A 42 -3.34 -14.43 3.19
C GLN A 42 -3.12 -12.92 3.32
N ASN A 43 -1.97 -12.45 2.83
CA ASN A 43 -1.70 -11.03 2.72
C ASN A 43 -2.73 -10.36 1.81
N ALA A 44 -3.30 -9.26 2.29
CA ALA A 44 -4.33 -8.51 1.62
C ALA A 44 -3.94 -7.04 1.46
N ILE A 45 -4.42 -6.41 0.40
CA ILE A 45 -4.41 -4.96 0.29
C ILE A 45 -5.31 -4.37 1.40
N PRO A 46 -5.03 -3.17 1.92
CA PRO A 46 -5.67 -2.65 3.11
C PRO A 46 -7.04 -2.02 2.83
N ILE A 47 -7.93 -2.79 2.18
CA ILE A 47 -9.29 -2.41 1.78
C ILE A 47 -10.23 -3.54 2.22
N PHE A 48 -10.95 -3.33 3.31
CA PHE A 48 -11.81 -4.35 3.93
C PHE A 48 -13.26 -3.89 3.93
N ARG A 49 -14.20 -4.84 3.86
CA ARG A 49 -15.61 -4.50 4.08
C ARG A 49 -15.82 -4.23 5.57
N LEU A 50 -16.66 -3.24 5.88
CA LEU A 50 -17.05 -2.97 7.26
C LEU A 50 -17.72 -4.21 7.88
N GLY A 51 -17.15 -4.71 8.97
CA GLY A 51 -17.61 -5.91 9.67
C GLY A 51 -16.82 -7.18 9.35
N ASP A 52 -15.97 -7.17 8.33
CA ASP A 52 -15.09 -8.30 8.03
C ASP A 52 -13.95 -8.41 9.05
N ASN A 53 -13.45 -9.63 9.24
CA ASN A 53 -12.26 -9.89 10.02
C ASN A 53 -10.99 -9.66 9.18
N PHE A 54 -10.00 -9.00 9.76
CA PHE A 54 -8.66 -8.86 9.21
C PHE A 54 -7.64 -8.66 10.35
N GLU A 55 -6.35 -8.79 10.05
CA GLU A 55 -5.28 -8.65 11.02
C GLU A 55 -4.22 -7.68 10.52
N VAL A 56 -3.55 -7.02 11.45
CA VAL A 56 -2.25 -6.39 11.22
C VAL A 56 -1.20 -7.29 11.83
N GLN A 57 -0.28 -7.76 10.99
CA GLN A 57 0.83 -8.60 11.42
C GLN A 57 2.16 -7.90 11.16
N PHE A 58 3.13 -8.08 12.04
CA PHE A 58 4.50 -7.61 11.88
C PHE A 58 5.47 -8.39 12.77
N ASP A 59 6.75 -8.37 12.43
CA ASP A 59 7.80 -8.98 13.25
C ASP A 59 8.71 -7.91 13.84
N ASP A 60 9.15 -8.13 15.08
CA ASP A 60 10.25 -7.41 15.71
C ASP A 60 11.52 -8.27 15.73
N LEU A 61 12.54 -7.87 14.96
CA LEU A 61 13.79 -8.59 14.78
C LEU A 61 14.71 -8.61 16.01
N TYR A 62 14.35 -7.93 17.10
CA TYR A 62 15.09 -8.09 18.36
C TYR A 62 14.81 -9.42 19.05
N GLY A 63 13.68 -10.08 18.72
CA GLY A 63 13.27 -11.31 19.40
C GLY A 63 12.98 -11.10 20.90
N ASN A 64 12.65 -9.86 21.27
CA ASN A 64 12.25 -9.50 22.62
C ASN A 64 10.71 -9.34 22.69
N GLU A 65 10.18 -9.60 23.88
CA GLU A 65 8.75 -9.49 24.15
C GLU A 65 8.35 -8.05 24.48
N ALA A 66 8.72 -7.12 23.60
CA ALA A 66 8.45 -5.70 23.75
C ALA A 66 6.94 -5.40 23.82
N ASN A 67 6.58 -4.35 24.56
CA ASN A 67 5.20 -3.90 24.62
C ASN A 67 4.93 -2.97 23.43
N TYR A 68 4.04 -3.41 22.54
CA TYR A 68 3.45 -2.54 21.52
C TYR A 68 1.99 -2.22 21.84
N PHE A 69 1.59 -0.97 21.61
CA PHE A 69 0.22 -0.49 21.74
C PHE A 69 -0.28 -0.02 20.38
N TYR A 70 -1.61 0.09 20.20
CA TYR A 70 -2.17 0.64 18.96
C TYR A 70 -3.16 1.76 19.23
N THR A 71 -3.15 2.78 18.38
CA THR A 71 -4.24 3.77 18.32
C THR A 71 -4.79 3.85 16.91
N ILE A 72 -6.06 4.25 16.80
CA ILE A 72 -6.79 4.33 15.53
C ILE A 72 -7.35 5.73 15.36
N THR A 73 -7.16 6.29 14.18
CA THR A 73 -7.69 7.59 13.78
C THR A 73 -8.53 7.45 12.53
N HIS A 74 -9.81 7.80 12.61
CA HIS A 74 -10.67 7.93 11.43
C HIS A 74 -10.31 9.19 10.65
N CYS A 75 -10.23 9.09 9.32
CA CYS A 75 -9.88 10.17 8.42
C CYS A 75 -10.95 10.38 7.33
N ASP A 76 -11.02 11.59 6.79
CA ASP A 76 -11.82 11.90 5.60
C ASP A 76 -11.04 11.52 4.31
N TYR A 77 -11.63 11.81 3.15
CA TYR A 77 -11.08 11.46 1.82
C TYR A 77 -9.63 11.92 1.61
N ASP A 78 -9.24 13.05 2.19
CA ASP A 78 -7.91 13.65 2.04
C ASP A 78 -6.91 13.19 3.13
N TRP A 79 -7.26 12.14 3.88
CA TRP A 79 -6.47 11.60 5.00
C TRP A 79 -6.26 12.57 6.16
N LYS A 80 -7.06 13.64 6.26
CA LYS A 80 -7.13 14.42 7.49
C LYS A 80 -8.02 13.71 8.51
N PRO A 81 -7.68 13.73 9.80
CA PRO A 81 -8.56 13.25 10.86
C PRO A 81 -9.95 13.87 10.72
N SER A 82 -10.98 13.03 10.71
CA SER A 82 -12.36 13.51 10.60
C SER A 82 -12.78 14.20 11.89
N GLN A 83 -13.89 14.93 11.84
CA GLN A 83 -14.49 15.56 13.02
C GLN A 83 -15.20 14.58 13.96
N LEU A 84 -15.14 13.27 13.69
CA LEU A 84 -15.78 12.27 14.54
C LEU A 84 -14.98 12.10 15.84
N ALA A 85 -15.67 12.08 16.97
CA ALA A 85 -15.08 11.61 18.23
C ALA A 85 -14.87 10.08 18.17
N LYS A 86 -13.88 9.57 18.90
CA LYS A 86 -13.55 8.12 18.92
C LYS A 86 -14.76 7.22 19.15
N ALA A 87 -15.64 7.56 20.09
CA ALA A 87 -16.84 6.79 20.40
C ALA A 87 -17.87 6.72 19.24
N GLU A 88 -17.76 7.61 18.25
CA GLU A 88 -18.62 7.60 17.05
C GLU A 88 -18.17 6.54 16.04
N TYR A 89 -16.86 6.26 15.93
CA TYR A 89 -16.31 5.31 14.96
C TYR A 89 -15.74 4.01 15.56
N ILE A 90 -15.45 3.98 16.86
CA ILE A 90 -15.02 2.79 17.60
C ILE A 90 -16.05 2.44 18.68
N ASN A 91 -16.45 1.17 18.72
CA ASN A 91 -17.06 0.55 19.88
C ASN A 91 -15.96 -0.04 20.77
N GLY A 92 -15.76 0.54 21.95
CA GLY A 92 -14.73 0.13 22.91
C GLY A 92 -13.54 1.12 22.94
N PHE A 93 -12.32 0.60 23.04
CA PHE A 93 -11.11 1.38 23.29
C PHE A 93 -9.95 0.95 22.39
N ASP A 94 -9.22 1.93 21.89
CA ASP A 94 -7.85 1.74 21.42
C ASP A 94 -6.85 1.98 22.58
N ASP A 95 -5.59 2.26 22.25
CA ASP A 95 -4.47 2.36 23.18
C ASP A 95 -4.30 1.11 24.07
N GLN A 96 -4.62 -0.05 23.49
CA GLN A 96 -4.48 -1.34 24.14
C GLN A 96 -3.14 -1.98 23.73
N ARG A 97 -2.51 -2.68 24.68
CA ARG A 97 -1.34 -3.50 24.40
C ARG A 97 -1.73 -4.64 23.45
N ILE A 98 -0.90 -4.91 22.45
CA ILE A 98 -0.99 -6.09 21.60
C ILE A 98 -0.54 -7.30 22.43
N GLN A 99 -1.47 -8.23 22.68
CA GLN A 99 -1.23 -9.38 23.56
C GLN A 99 -0.89 -10.66 22.81
N ASP A 100 -1.35 -10.76 21.55
CA ASP A 100 -1.05 -11.91 20.71
C ASP A 100 0.31 -11.67 20.03
N TYR A 101 1.33 -12.33 20.57
CA TYR A 101 2.63 -12.42 19.94
C TYR A 101 3.24 -13.79 20.19
N THR A 102 4.13 -14.22 19.29
CA THR A 102 4.82 -15.51 19.40
C THR A 102 6.26 -15.36 18.92
N ASN A 103 7.22 -15.86 19.70
CA ASN A 103 8.63 -15.81 19.31
C ASN A 103 8.91 -16.80 18.17
N SER A 104 9.90 -16.45 17.35
CA SER A 104 10.40 -17.27 16.26
C SER A 104 10.88 -18.63 16.76
N LEU A 105 10.60 -19.67 15.98
CA LEU A 105 10.95 -21.05 16.30
C LEU A 105 11.96 -21.58 15.28
N THR A 106 13.10 -22.06 15.77
CA THR A 106 14.14 -22.73 14.95
C THR A 106 14.71 -21.88 13.79
N THR A 107 14.76 -20.55 13.94
CA THR A 107 15.33 -19.60 12.98
C THR A 107 16.72 -19.11 13.42
N LEU A 108 17.56 -18.67 12.46
CA LEU A 108 18.83 -18.01 12.76
C LEU A 108 18.62 -16.54 13.13
N GLN A 109 17.75 -15.83 12.41
CA GLN A 109 17.28 -14.52 12.83
C GLN A 109 16.15 -14.70 13.85
N LEU A 110 16.43 -14.34 15.10
CA LEU A 110 15.39 -14.31 16.13
C LEU A 110 14.44 -13.14 15.87
N TYR A 111 13.14 -13.36 16.08
CA TYR A 111 12.14 -12.31 16.04
C TYR A 111 10.93 -12.65 16.92
N SER A 112 10.13 -11.64 17.23
CA SER A 112 8.82 -11.81 17.86
C SER A 112 7.74 -11.40 16.88
N HIS A 113 6.85 -12.32 16.52
CA HIS A 113 5.74 -12.12 15.58
C HIS A 113 4.52 -11.59 16.33
N TYR A 114 4.05 -10.40 15.98
CA TYR A 114 2.88 -9.76 16.59
C TYR A 114 1.67 -9.86 15.68
N ARG A 115 0.50 -10.15 16.27
CA ARG A 115 -0.79 -10.20 15.58
C ARG A 115 -1.81 -9.30 16.27
N LEU A 116 -2.48 -8.48 15.47
CA LEU A 116 -3.57 -7.63 15.93
C LEU A 116 -4.79 -7.79 15.02
N SER A 117 -5.73 -8.62 15.46
CA SER A 117 -6.97 -8.86 14.72
C SER A 117 -8.02 -7.77 14.99
N PHE A 118 -8.82 -7.47 13.98
CA PHE A 118 -10.01 -6.63 14.05
C PHE A 118 -11.19 -7.32 13.36
N PRO A 119 -12.42 -7.12 13.87
CA PRO A 119 -12.73 -6.63 15.22
C PRO A 119 -12.13 -7.53 16.31
N ASN A 120 -11.84 -6.96 17.47
CA ASN A 120 -11.44 -7.71 18.67
C ASN A 120 -12.30 -7.32 19.88
N ARG A 121 -12.00 -7.92 21.04
CA ARG A 121 -12.77 -7.68 22.29
C ARG A 121 -12.75 -6.22 22.77
N PHE A 122 -11.77 -5.43 22.34
CA PHE A 122 -11.60 -4.04 22.76
C PHE A 122 -11.99 -3.05 21.68
N THR A 123 -11.77 -3.37 20.40
CA THR A 123 -12.01 -2.45 19.29
C THR A 123 -12.88 -3.09 18.22
N GLN A 124 -14.01 -2.45 17.93
CA GLN A 124 -14.86 -2.77 16.78
C GLN A 124 -15.21 -1.47 16.02
N PHE A 125 -15.17 -1.50 14.69
CA PHE A 125 -15.47 -0.33 13.86
C PHE A 125 -16.97 -0.16 13.69
N ARG A 126 -17.45 1.08 13.82
CA ARG A 126 -18.88 1.43 13.69
C ARG A 126 -19.25 2.03 12.34
N VAL A 127 -18.28 2.61 11.63
CA VAL A 127 -18.50 3.36 10.39
C VAL A 127 -17.48 3.00 9.32
N SER A 128 -17.86 3.16 8.05
CA SER A 128 -16.93 3.13 6.91
C SER A 128 -16.07 4.38 6.88
N GLY A 129 -14.98 4.35 6.11
CA GLY A 129 -14.10 5.49 5.96
C GLY A 129 -12.63 5.08 5.86
N ASN A 130 -11.78 6.11 5.86
CA ASN A 130 -10.34 5.95 5.94
C ASN A 130 -9.92 5.82 7.40
N TYR A 131 -8.95 4.96 7.66
CA TYR A 131 -8.41 4.76 8.98
C TYR A 131 -6.88 4.72 8.93
N VAL A 132 -6.27 5.30 9.96
CA VAL A 132 -4.83 5.18 10.21
C VAL A 132 -4.66 4.45 11.54
N ILE A 133 -3.98 3.31 11.51
CA ILE A 133 -3.49 2.64 12.71
C ILE A 133 -2.07 3.11 13.01
N LYS A 134 -1.81 3.50 14.25
CA LYS A 134 -0.48 3.84 14.75
C LYS A 134 -0.06 2.78 15.76
N ILE A 135 1.08 2.15 15.53
CA ILE A 135 1.71 1.24 16.49
C ILE A 135 2.71 2.05 17.32
N LEU A 136 2.63 1.89 18.64
CA LEU A 136 3.35 2.68 19.63
C LEU A 136 4.22 1.76 20.49
N ASN A 137 5.38 2.24 20.93
CA ASN A 137 6.20 1.55 21.93
C ASN A 137 5.70 1.80 23.37
N ASP A 138 6.40 1.28 24.37
CA ASP A 138 6.07 1.41 25.79
C ASP A 138 6.07 2.88 26.26
N ASP A 139 6.92 3.72 25.65
CA ASP A 139 7.03 5.16 25.89
C ASP A 139 5.96 5.99 25.15
N LYS A 140 5.01 5.33 24.48
CA LYS A 140 3.95 5.94 23.64
C LYS A 140 4.48 6.73 22.43
N GLU A 141 5.68 6.42 21.97
CA GLU A 141 6.23 6.95 20.73
C GLU A 141 5.76 6.12 19.55
N VAL A 142 5.48 6.77 18.41
CA VAL A 142 5.01 6.08 17.21
C VAL A 142 6.17 5.33 16.56
N VAL A 143 6.01 4.01 16.47
CA VAL A 143 6.94 3.09 15.80
C VAL A 143 6.68 3.10 14.30
N PHE A 144 5.43 2.88 13.91
CA PHE A 144 4.99 2.99 12.52
C PHE A 144 3.51 3.28 12.43
N THR A 145 3.07 3.68 11.24
CA THR A 145 1.64 3.85 10.97
C THR A 145 1.26 3.20 9.65
N LYS A 146 0.03 2.70 9.56
CA LYS A 146 -0.53 2.14 8.33
C LYS A 146 -1.92 2.68 8.04
N LYS A 147 -2.17 2.94 6.77
CA LYS A 147 -3.48 3.28 6.22
C LYS A 147 -4.26 2.02 5.90
N PHE A 148 -5.54 2.03 6.24
CA PHE A 148 -6.50 1.05 5.74
C PHE A 148 -7.86 1.68 5.54
N ILE A 149 -8.68 1.00 4.76
CA ILE A 149 -9.96 1.50 4.29
C ILE A 149 -11.05 0.50 4.66
N LEU A 150 -12.14 1.00 5.24
CA LEU A 150 -13.35 0.22 5.49
C LEU A 150 -14.47 0.70 4.57
N TYR A 151 -15.04 -0.19 3.75
CA TYR A 151 -16.11 0.15 2.82
C TYR A 151 -17.44 -0.57 3.13
N GLU A 152 -18.54 0.04 2.73
CA GLU A 152 -19.88 -0.55 2.69
C GLU A 152 -20.25 -0.93 1.25
N GLU A 153 -21.23 -1.83 1.07
CA GLU A 153 -21.74 -2.23 -0.25
C GLU A 153 -23.15 -1.67 -0.47
N LEU A 154 -23.26 -0.33 -0.49
CA LEU A 154 -24.54 0.36 -0.70
C LEU A 154 -24.80 0.69 -2.17
N VAL A 155 -23.73 0.74 -2.98
CA VAL A 155 -23.79 1.05 -4.41
C VAL A 155 -23.00 0.02 -5.21
N SER A 156 -23.42 -0.19 -6.45
CA SER A 156 -22.69 -1.01 -7.41
C SER A 156 -21.74 -0.12 -8.22
N VAL A 157 -20.51 -0.60 -8.42
CA VAL A 157 -19.46 0.11 -9.16
C VAL A 157 -18.95 -0.78 -10.29
N PRO A 158 -19.75 -0.99 -11.36
CA PRO A 158 -19.27 -1.73 -12.52
C PRO A 158 -18.12 -0.97 -13.17
N MET A 159 -17.00 -1.68 -13.37
CA MET A 159 -15.76 -1.12 -13.88
C MET A 159 -15.18 -2.05 -14.94
N GLN A 160 -14.49 -1.47 -15.92
CA GLN A 160 -13.79 -2.20 -16.96
C GLN A 160 -12.50 -1.48 -17.33
N VAL A 161 -11.49 -2.26 -17.73
CA VAL A 161 -10.25 -1.72 -18.29
C VAL A 161 -10.40 -1.60 -19.81
N ARG A 162 -9.98 -0.47 -20.36
CA ARG A 162 -10.01 -0.17 -21.79
C ARG A 162 -8.64 0.28 -22.29
N ARG A 163 -8.41 0.09 -23.58
CA ARG A 163 -7.31 0.76 -24.27
C ARG A 163 -7.52 2.27 -24.32
N PRO A 164 -6.47 3.08 -24.05
CA PRO A 164 -6.50 4.52 -24.28
C PRO A 164 -6.78 4.85 -25.75
N ARG A 165 -7.57 5.90 -25.99
CA ARG A 165 -7.85 6.40 -27.36
C ARG A 165 -6.67 7.14 -27.98
N ASN A 166 -5.83 7.76 -27.15
CA ASN A 166 -4.66 8.49 -27.62
C ASN A 166 -3.58 7.50 -28.11
N LEU A 167 -3.33 7.50 -29.42
CA LEU A 167 -2.39 6.59 -30.08
C LEU A 167 -0.95 6.71 -29.55
N SER A 168 -0.56 7.85 -28.97
CA SER A 168 0.78 8.02 -28.40
C SER A 168 1.03 7.18 -27.15
N VAL A 169 -0.03 6.80 -26.42
CA VAL A 169 0.06 6.08 -25.13
C VAL A 169 -0.76 4.78 -25.10
N THR A 170 -1.44 4.45 -26.21
CA THR A 170 -2.38 3.31 -26.29
C THR A 170 -1.76 1.95 -25.98
N ASN A 171 -0.44 1.81 -26.18
CA ASN A 171 0.30 0.58 -25.89
C ASN A 171 0.98 0.58 -24.51
N GLN A 172 0.83 1.66 -23.73
CA GLN A 172 1.58 1.90 -22.49
C GLN A 172 0.69 2.21 -21.28
N LYS A 173 -0.59 2.49 -21.47
CA LYS A 173 -1.50 2.88 -20.39
C LYS A 173 -2.77 2.04 -20.37
N HIS A 174 -3.35 1.88 -19.19
CA HIS A 174 -4.69 1.32 -19.00
C HIS A 174 -5.68 2.44 -18.68
N ASN A 175 -6.80 2.51 -19.40
CA ASN A 175 -7.88 3.46 -19.15
C ASN A 175 -8.99 2.78 -18.34
N LEU A 176 -9.46 3.41 -17.28
CA LEU A 176 -10.58 2.89 -16.49
C LEU A 176 -11.87 3.59 -16.85
N ASP A 177 -12.85 2.80 -17.29
CA ASP A 177 -14.24 3.21 -17.45
C ASP A 177 -15.07 2.59 -16.33
N PHE A 178 -15.88 3.39 -15.66
CA PHE A 178 -16.76 2.89 -14.61
C PHE A 178 -18.02 3.74 -14.46
N ALA A 179 -18.98 3.20 -13.71
CA ALA A 179 -20.15 3.93 -13.27
C ALA A 179 -20.37 3.70 -11.77
N ILE A 180 -21.08 4.62 -11.14
CA ILE A 180 -21.56 4.47 -9.77
C ILE A 180 -23.08 4.41 -9.85
N LYS A 181 -23.63 3.24 -9.50
CA LYS A 181 -25.05 2.94 -9.62
C LYS A 181 -25.64 2.67 -8.25
N SER A 182 -26.72 3.36 -7.91
CA SER A 182 -27.44 3.13 -6.66
C SER A 182 -28.94 3.04 -6.87
N ALA A 183 -29.54 2.00 -6.30
CA ALA A 183 -30.99 1.85 -6.18
C ALA A 183 -31.53 2.41 -4.85
N THR A 184 -30.65 2.69 -3.88
CA THR A 184 -31.00 3.03 -2.50
C THR A 184 -30.65 4.46 -2.12
N ILE A 185 -29.57 5.01 -2.67
CA ILE A 185 -29.07 6.36 -2.40
C ILE A 185 -29.41 7.24 -3.60
N ASN A 186 -30.15 8.32 -3.38
CA ASN A 186 -30.29 9.40 -4.35
C ASN A 186 -29.18 10.43 -4.12
N PHE A 187 -28.27 10.57 -5.09
CA PHE A 187 -27.06 11.39 -4.89
C PHE A 187 -27.37 12.88 -4.88
N GLN A 188 -27.12 13.54 -3.74
CA GLN A 188 -27.22 14.98 -3.61
C GLN A 188 -25.95 15.65 -4.13
N SER A 189 -26.07 16.63 -5.02
CA SER A 189 -24.91 17.40 -5.53
C SER A 189 -23.69 16.51 -5.87
N PRO A 190 -23.85 15.50 -6.77
CA PRO A 190 -22.85 14.44 -6.96
C PRO A 190 -21.47 14.96 -7.34
N LEU A 191 -21.37 16.07 -8.08
CA LEU A 191 -20.09 16.71 -8.43
C LEU A 191 -19.27 17.18 -7.21
N LYS A 192 -19.90 17.34 -6.06
CA LYS A 192 -19.28 17.79 -4.80
C LYS A 192 -19.21 16.69 -3.76
N ASN A 193 -20.29 15.92 -3.65
CA ASN A 193 -20.50 15.01 -2.53
C ASN A 193 -20.00 13.59 -2.81
N VAL A 194 -19.87 13.20 -4.09
CA VAL A 194 -19.27 11.94 -4.49
C VAL A 194 -17.81 12.18 -4.86
N LYS A 195 -16.90 11.46 -4.22
CA LYS A 195 -15.47 11.46 -4.59
C LYS A 195 -15.04 10.04 -4.86
N VAL A 196 -14.04 9.87 -5.73
CA VAL A 196 -13.54 8.56 -6.13
C VAL A 196 -12.05 8.46 -5.87
N LEU A 197 -11.61 7.32 -5.35
CA LEU A 197 -10.20 6.94 -5.27
C LEU A 197 -10.00 5.73 -6.17
N LEU A 198 -9.12 5.85 -7.16
CA LEU A 198 -8.71 4.74 -8.03
C LEU A 198 -7.32 4.26 -7.63
N LEU A 199 -7.15 2.94 -7.52
CA LEU A 199 -5.88 2.31 -7.14
C LEU A 199 -5.50 1.26 -8.17
N GLN A 200 -4.21 1.17 -8.48
CA GLN A 200 -3.60 0.08 -9.23
C GLN A 200 -2.90 -0.87 -8.25
N ASN A 201 -3.25 -2.15 -8.26
CA ASN A 201 -2.69 -3.21 -7.41
C ASN A 201 -2.72 -2.88 -5.90
N GLY A 202 -3.69 -2.06 -5.48
CA GLY A 202 -3.82 -1.60 -4.10
C GLY A 202 -2.73 -0.62 -3.64
N LYS A 203 -1.93 -0.06 -4.56
CA LYS A 203 -0.92 0.95 -4.24
C LYS A 203 -1.56 2.33 -4.05
N PHE A 204 -1.19 3.02 -2.97
CA PHE A 204 -1.66 4.39 -2.69
C PHE A 204 -0.76 5.48 -3.29
N ASP A 205 0.47 5.14 -3.67
CA ASP A 205 1.48 6.08 -4.16
C ASP A 205 1.11 6.68 -5.52
N ASN A 206 0.51 5.88 -6.41
CA ASN A 206 0.08 6.28 -7.74
C ASN A 206 -1.45 6.46 -7.87
N ALA A 207 -2.14 6.58 -6.74
CA ALA A 207 -3.59 6.69 -6.70
C ALA A 207 -4.12 7.91 -7.48
N ILE A 208 -5.17 7.70 -8.27
CA ILE A 208 -5.87 8.80 -8.94
C ILE A 208 -7.06 9.24 -8.07
N THR A 209 -7.12 10.54 -7.81
CA THR A 209 -8.11 11.17 -6.92
C THR A 209 -8.73 12.40 -7.57
N ASN A 210 -9.76 12.97 -6.94
CA ASN A 210 -10.43 14.22 -7.34
C ASN A 210 -11.03 14.17 -8.76
N ILE A 211 -11.51 13.00 -9.17
CA ILE A 211 -12.23 12.82 -10.43
C ILE A 211 -13.73 13.02 -10.17
N VAL A 212 -14.37 13.85 -10.99
CA VAL A 212 -15.82 14.09 -10.96
C VAL A 212 -16.51 13.25 -12.04
N PRO A 213 -17.82 12.95 -11.95
CA PRO A 213 -18.51 12.27 -13.06
C PRO A 213 -18.61 13.19 -14.27
N GLN A 214 -18.45 12.64 -15.48
CA GLN A 214 -18.59 13.41 -16.73
C GLN A 214 -20.05 13.74 -17.02
N TYR A 215 -20.95 12.79 -16.75
CA TYR A 215 -22.39 12.95 -16.95
C TYR A 215 -23.16 12.01 -16.02
N THR A 216 -24.46 12.30 -15.87
CA THR A 216 -25.38 11.51 -15.05
C THR A 216 -26.51 10.99 -15.94
N ILE A 217 -26.85 9.71 -15.82
CA ILE A 217 -28.02 9.10 -16.48
C ILE A 217 -28.99 8.67 -15.39
N GLY A 218 -30.08 9.42 -15.18
CA GLY A 218 -30.96 9.20 -14.04
C GLY A 218 -30.22 9.48 -12.73
N ASN A 219 -29.92 8.43 -11.96
CA ASN A 219 -29.12 8.48 -10.73
C ASN A 219 -27.71 7.87 -10.92
N ASP A 220 -27.40 7.32 -12.09
CA ASP A 220 -26.11 6.69 -12.38
C ASP A 220 -25.08 7.76 -12.73
N LEU A 221 -23.94 7.77 -12.03
CA LEU A 221 -22.82 8.66 -12.29
C LEU A 221 -21.81 7.98 -13.20
N ILE A 222 -21.48 8.58 -14.34
CA ILE A 222 -20.69 7.93 -15.39
C ILE A 222 -19.30 8.56 -15.52
N TYR A 223 -18.27 7.71 -15.57
CA TYR A 223 -16.86 8.06 -15.68
C TYR A 223 -16.25 7.30 -16.87
N LYS A 224 -16.13 7.97 -18.00
CA LYS A 224 -15.55 7.47 -19.27
C LYS A 224 -14.54 8.47 -19.81
N TYR A 225 -13.57 8.80 -18.96
CA TYR A 225 -12.52 9.73 -19.30
C TYR A 225 -11.55 9.12 -20.31
N ASP A 226 -10.94 9.98 -21.12
CA ASP A 226 -9.93 9.60 -22.10
C ASP A 226 -8.50 9.90 -21.61
N ALA A 227 -8.34 10.49 -20.42
CA ALA A 227 -7.02 10.82 -19.84
C ALA A 227 -6.98 10.73 -18.30
N GLU A 228 -8.00 11.22 -17.61
CA GLU A 228 -8.00 11.46 -16.17
C GLU A 228 -8.03 10.16 -15.35
N THR A 229 -8.58 9.08 -15.91
CA THR A 229 -8.67 7.75 -15.27
C THR A 229 -7.66 6.77 -15.85
N GLN A 230 -6.51 7.25 -16.32
CA GLN A 230 -5.45 6.43 -16.91
C GLN A 230 -4.29 6.15 -15.97
N PHE A 231 -3.93 4.88 -15.87
CA PHE A 231 -2.71 4.43 -15.24
C PHE A 231 -1.67 4.06 -16.29
N TRP A 232 -0.40 4.27 -15.97
CA TRP A 232 0.69 3.59 -16.66
C TRP A 232 0.58 2.09 -16.40
N ALA A 233 0.70 1.30 -17.47
CA ALA A 233 0.41 -0.13 -17.42
C ALA A 233 1.48 -0.93 -16.65
N GLY A 234 2.70 -0.40 -16.56
CA GLY A 234 3.83 -1.07 -15.95
C GLY A 234 4.24 -2.34 -16.70
N ASN A 235 4.86 -3.25 -15.97
CA ASN A 235 5.23 -4.59 -16.40
C ASN A 235 4.99 -5.55 -15.23
N GLU A 236 4.98 -6.85 -15.49
CA GLU A 236 4.82 -7.86 -14.44
C GLU A 236 5.92 -7.71 -13.39
N PHE A 237 5.58 -7.81 -12.11
CA PHE A 237 6.54 -7.81 -11.01
C PHE A 237 7.52 -8.97 -11.20
N LEU A 238 8.79 -8.71 -10.88
CA LEU A 238 9.76 -9.77 -10.70
C LEU A 238 9.43 -10.53 -9.41
N PHE A 239 9.97 -11.73 -9.28
CA PHE A 239 9.88 -12.46 -8.02
C PHE A 239 11.16 -13.20 -7.70
N PHE A 240 11.31 -13.50 -6.42
CA PHE A 240 12.17 -14.58 -5.97
C PHE A 240 11.42 -15.48 -5.00
N GLU A 241 11.92 -16.70 -4.88
CA GLU A 241 11.39 -17.68 -3.95
C GLU A 241 12.52 -18.29 -3.12
N ASN A 242 12.46 -18.19 -1.80
CA ASN A 242 13.42 -18.79 -0.87
C ASN A 242 12.74 -19.67 0.19
N LYS A 243 11.69 -20.41 -0.18
CA LYS A 243 11.00 -21.37 0.72
C LYS A 243 11.97 -22.40 1.31
N ASP A 244 12.95 -22.84 0.54
CA ASP A 244 14.15 -23.49 1.06
C ASP A 244 15.29 -22.46 1.07
N ILE A 245 15.61 -21.96 2.26
CA ILE A 245 16.63 -20.92 2.46
C ILE A 245 18.05 -21.39 2.14
N ARG A 246 18.27 -22.69 1.91
CA ARG A 246 19.58 -23.28 1.64
C ARG A 246 19.77 -23.66 0.17
N ALA A 247 18.72 -23.62 -0.64
CA ALA A 247 18.75 -24.06 -2.03
C ALA A 247 18.68 -22.91 -3.03
N ALA A 248 19.66 -22.86 -3.93
CA ALA A 248 19.58 -22.05 -5.14
C ALA A 248 18.46 -22.58 -6.07
N ASN A 249 17.86 -21.69 -6.86
CA ASN A 249 16.79 -22.02 -7.79
C ASN A 249 16.76 -21.01 -8.95
N ASN A 250 15.71 -21.03 -9.78
CA ASN A 250 15.61 -20.18 -10.97
C ASN A 250 15.65 -18.66 -10.70
N SER A 251 15.39 -18.22 -9.47
CA SER A 251 15.47 -16.81 -9.06
C SER A 251 16.71 -16.47 -8.23
N ILE A 252 17.36 -17.48 -7.63
CA ILE A 252 18.49 -17.34 -6.70
C ILE A 252 19.72 -18.02 -7.28
N ALA A 253 20.71 -17.22 -7.68
CA ALA A 253 21.94 -17.69 -8.31
C ALA A 253 22.89 -18.38 -7.32
N LYS A 254 22.91 -17.93 -6.06
CA LYS A 254 23.81 -18.45 -5.03
C LYS A 254 23.21 -18.24 -3.65
N ILE A 255 23.52 -19.17 -2.74
CA ILE A 255 23.28 -19.03 -1.31
C ILE A 255 24.57 -19.23 -0.54
N ASP A 256 24.78 -18.45 0.53
CA ASP A 256 25.77 -18.75 1.56
C ASP A 256 25.26 -18.33 2.95
N SER A 257 26.05 -18.61 3.99
CA SER A 257 25.71 -18.29 5.40
C SER A 257 26.80 -17.45 6.06
N LYS A 258 27.49 -16.62 5.28
CA LYS A 258 28.52 -15.71 5.81
C LYS A 258 27.83 -14.59 6.61
N GLY A 259 28.22 -14.40 7.87
CA GLY A 259 27.64 -13.34 8.71
C GLY A 259 26.44 -13.78 9.55
N ASN A 260 26.44 -15.03 10.03
CA ASN A 260 25.52 -15.61 11.02
C ASN A 260 24.09 -15.92 10.55
N ILE A 261 23.59 -15.27 9.50
CA ILE A 261 22.32 -15.64 8.84
C ILE A 261 22.55 -15.99 7.36
N TYR A 262 21.50 -16.46 6.68
CA TYR A 262 21.58 -16.82 5.28
C TYR A 262 21.60 -15.60 4.35
N ASN A 263 22.33 -15.74 3.25
CA ASN A 263 22.42 -14.77 2.17
C ASN A 263 21.90 -15.43 0.89
N ALA A 264 20.91 -14.82 0.25
CA ALA A 264 20.38 -15.22 -1.06
C ALA A 264 20.77 -14.18 -2.11
N TYR A 265 21.60 -14.58 -3.07
CA TYR A 265 22.01 -13.72 -4.18
C TYR A 265 21.12 -13.99 -5.38
N LEU A 266 20.32 -12.99 -5.76
CA LEU A 266 19.43 -13.12 -6.90
C LEU A 266 20.22 -13.11 -8.22
N TYR A 267 19.65 -13.71 -9.26
CA TYR A 267 20.16 -13.47 -10.61
C TYR A 267 20.06 -11.98 -10.94
N ARG A 268 21.04 -11.49 -11.71
CA ARG A 268 21.03 -10.09 -12.16
C ARG A 268 19.83 -9.86 -13.07
N ALA A 269 18.99 -8.91 -12.68
CA ALA A 269 17.92 -8.38 -13.52
C ALA A 269 18.50 -7.39 -14.55
N GLU A 270 17.81 -7.24 -15.67
CA GLU A 270 18.13 -6.25 -16.71
C GLU A 270 16.93 -5.29 -16.82
N ALA A 271 17.18 -4.02 -17.13
CA ALA A 271 16.09 -3.06 -17.39
C ALA A 271 15.24 -3.51 -18.58
N ARG A 272 13.92 -3.64 -18.38
CA ARG A 272 13.00 -4.26 -19.36
C ARG A 272 12.27 -3.25 -20.26
N ALA A 273 12.39 -1.94 -20.00
CA ALA A 273 11.67 -0.90 -20.74
C ALA A 273 11.85 -0.91 -22.27
N ASN A 274 13.01 -1.37 -22.76
CA ASN A 274 13.32 -1.45 -24.19
C ASN A 274 13.20 -2.88 -24.76
N MET A 275 12.65 -3.82 -23.99
CA MET A 275 12.45 -5.20 -24.41
C MET A 275 10.99 -5.40 -24.85
N PRO A 276 10.70 -6.39 -25.73
CA PRO A 276 9.32 -6.77 -25.98
C PRO A 276 8.66 -7.33 -24.70
N TYR A 277 7.35 -7.10 -24.55
CA TYR A 277 6.58 -7.72 -23.47
C TYR A 277 6.69 -9.24 -23.54
N THR A 278 6.89 -9.86 -22.38
CA THR A 278 6.86 -11.31 -22.20
C THR A 278 5.95 -11.59 -21.03
N TYR A 279 4.98 -12.49 -21.24
CA TYR A 279 4.07 -12.92 -20.18
C TYR A 279 4.87 -13.57 -19.03
N TYR A 280 4.72 -13.02 -17.83
CA TYR A 280 5.46 -13.43 -16.64
C TYR A 280 4.55 -13.33 -15.41
N PRO A 281 3.63 -14.29 -15.21
CA PRO A 281 2.58 -14.18 -14.22
C PRO A 281 3.11 -13.99 -12.79
N ASP A 282 2.43 -13.12 -12.05
CA ASP A 282 2.78 -12.70 -10.70
C ASP A 282 1.56 -12.68 -9.75
N ILE A 283 1.73 -12.15 -8.54
CA ILE A 283 0.64 -11.87 -7.60
C ILE A 283 0.55 -10.36 -7.29
N ASN A 284 0.78 -9.52 -8.31
CA ASN A 284 0.60 -8.07 -8.31
C ASN A 284 1.31 -7.36 -7.15
N GLY A 285 2.58 -7.73 -6.90
CA GLY A 285 3.40 -7.11 -5.86
C GLY A 285 3.28 -7.73 -4.47
N ASN A 286 2.36 -8.69 -4.28
CA ASN A 286 2.16 -9.38 -3.01
C ASN A 286 3.33 -10.35 -2.67
N PHE A 287 3.35 -10.84 -1.44
CA PHE A 287 4.31 -11.83 -0.96
C PHE A 287 3.59 -12.90 -0.14
N ILE A 288 4.20 -14.07 0.00
CA ILE A 288 3.65 -15.22 0.73
C ILE A 288 4.75 -15.76 1.63
N VAL A 289 4.63 -15.53 2.94
CA VAL A 289 5.56 -16.09 3.93
C VAL A 289 5.38 -17.60 3.96
N LYS A 290 6.44 -18.32 3.59
CA LYS A 290 6.39 -19.78 3.50
C LYS A 290 7.80 -20.37 3.54
N ASN A 291 7.93 -21.47 4.26
CA ASN A 291 9.13 -22.30 4.29
C ASN A 291 8.76 -23.78 4.20
N ILE A 292 9.66 -24.59 3.64
CA ILE A 292 9.44 -26.03 3.45
C ILE A 292 9.48 -26.75 4.79
N GLY A 293 8.53 -27.66 5.00
CA GLY A 293 8.49 -28.54 6.18
C GLY A 293 7.96 -27.90 7.46
N ALA A 294 7.58 -26.61 7.42
CA ALA A 294 7.06 -25.90 8.57
C ALA A 294 5.59 -26.16 8.84
N GLN A 295 5.22 -26.16 10.12
CA GLN A 295 3.81 -26.21 10.55
C GLN A 295 3.21 -24.81 10.57
N ASN A 296 3.95 -23.84 11.11
CA ASN A 296 3.56 -22.43 11.11
C ASN A 296 4.67 -21.54 10.53
N SER A 297 4.54 -21.18 9.25
CA SER A 297 5.51 -20.31 8.58
C SER A 297 5.56 -18.88 9.13
N GLU A 298 4.56 -18.42 9.91
CA GLU A 298 4.61 -17.09 10.53
C GLU A 298 5.72 -16.98 11.58
N ILE A 299 6.08 -18.09 12.24
CA ILE A 299 7.11 -18.12 13.29
C ILE A 299 8.32 -19.01 12.96
N GLU A 300 8.18 -19.92 11.99
CA GLU A 300 9.26 -20.84 11.60
C GLU A 300 10.03 -20.36 10.35
N ALA A 301 9.49 -19.40 9.58
CA ALA A 301 10.21 -18.83 8.45
C ALA A 301 11.34 -17.92 8.94
N ASP A 302 12.55 -18.14 8.43
CA ASP A 302 13.73 -17.37 8.80
C ASP A 302 13.82 -16.08 7.97
N TYR A 303 14.68 -15.16 8.38
CA TYR A 303 15.07 -14.01 7.56
C TYR A 303 16.41 -14.26 6.88
N ALA A 304 16.52 -13.79 5.64
CA ALA A 304 17.76 -13.83 4.88
C ALA A 304 18.09 -12.43 4.36
N TRP A 305 19.38 -12.14 4.21
CA TRP A 305 19.81 -11.05 3.35
C TRP A 305 19.59 -11.43 1.89
N VAL A 306 18.72 -10.70 1.20
CA VAL A 306 18.49 -10.88 -0.23
C VAL A 306 19.26 -9.81 -0.98
N PHE A 307 20.22 -10.24 -1.80
CA PHE A 307 21.06 -9.36 -2.61
C PHE A 307 20.43 -9.19 -4.00
N PHE A 308 19.84 -8.02 -4.20
CA PHE A 308 19.32 -7.54 -5.47
C PHE A 308 20.45 -7.05 -6.36
N SER A 309 20.34 -7.33 -7.65
CA SER A 309 21.31 -6.91 -8.67
C SER A 309 20.56 -6.49 -9.93
N LEU A 310 20.83 -5.29 -10.42
CA LEU A 310 20.18 -4.72 -11.61
C LEU A 310 21.22 -4.12 -12.56
N SER A 311 21.20 -4.56 -13.81
CA SER A 311 21.90 -3.90 -14.92
C SER A 311 20.93 -2.95 -15.63
N ALA A 312 21.21 -1.65 -15.48
CA ALA A 312 20.39 -0.57 -16.04
C ALA A 312 21.28 0.59 -16.53
N PRO A 313 22.16 0.36 -17.54
CA PRO A 313 23.15 1.34 -17.98
C PRO A 313 22.51 2.66 -18.46
N ASN A 314 21.34 2.58 -19.11
CA ASN A 314 20.59 3.76 -19.57
C ASN A 314 20.03 4.63 -18.43
N TYR A 315 20.12 4.17 -17.18
CA TYR A 315 19.63 4.88 -15.99
C TYR A 315 20.76 5.42 -15.12
N TYR A 316 22.03 5.20 -15.49
CA TYR A 316 23.17 5.76 -14.76
C TYR A 316 23.13 7.29 -14.70
N GLY A 317 23.37 7.85 -13.51
CA GLY A 317 23.38 9.30 -13.28
C GLY A 317 22.03 10.01 -13.41
N LYS A 318 20.92 9.26 -13.53
CA LYS A 318 19.56 9.81 -13.59
C LYS A 318 18.96 9.93 -12.18
N LYS A 319 17.82 9.28 -11.94
CA LYS A 319 17.12 9.26 -10.65
C LYS A 319 17.57 8.06 -9.82
N PRO A 320 17.55 8.15 -8.48
CA PRO A 320 17.77 6.99 -7.63
C PRO A 320 16.79 5.86 -7.94
N ILE A 321 17.29 4.63 -7.86
CA ILE A 321 16.54 3.40 -8.10
C ILE A 321 16.24 2.74 -6.76
N TYR A 322 15.03 2.23 -6.58
CA TYR A 322 14.60 1.56 -5.36
C TYR A 322 14.02 0.19 -5.67
N VAL A 323 14.21 -0.76 -4.76
CA VAL A 323 13.49 -2.04 -4.76
C VAL A 323 12.21 -1.87 -3.95
N ASN A 324 11.06 -2.11 -4.56
CA ASN A 324 9.80 -2.01 -3.81
C ASN A 324 8.79 -3.11 -4.19
N GLY A 325 7.84 -3.33 -3.30
CA GLY A 325 6.77 -4.31 -3.40
C GLY A 325 5.88 -4.24 -2.16
N MET A 326 4.87 -5.11 -2.04
CA MET A 326 3.99 -5.09 -0.87
C MET A 326 4.72 -5.39 0.44
N PHE A 327 5.78 -6.22 0.39
CA PHE A 327 6.58 -6.61 1.57
C PHE A 327 7.23 -5.42 2.30
N ASN A 328 7.47 -4.30 1.60
CA ASN A 328 8.00 -3.07 2.15
C ASN A 328 7.06 -1.87 1.91
N ASN A 329 5.77 -2.11 1.67
CA ASN A 329 4.75 -1.09 1.45
C ASN A 329 5.04 -0.15 0.27
N TYR A 330 5.70 -0.65 -0.77
CA TYR A 330 6.13 0.14 -1.92
C TYR A 330 7.06 1.32 -1.54
N ALA A 331 7.71 1.27 -0.37
CA ALA A 331 8.38 2.41 0.23
C ALA A 331 9.61 2.90 -0.56
N ILE A 332 9.72 4.22 -0.70
CA ILE A 332 10.89 4.92 -1.25
C ILE A 332 11.74 5.42 -0.08
N SER A 333 12.66 4.57 0.39
CA SER A 333 13.52 4.82 1.55
C SER A 333 14.99 4.49 1.24
N GLU A 334 15.92 5.01 2.04
CA GLU A 334 17.35 4.71 1.90
C GLU A 334 17.66 3.21 2.13
N GLU A 335 16.84 2.49 2.91
CA GLU A 335 16.94 1.04 3.05
C GLU A 335 16.65 0.30 1.74
N ASN A 336 15.78 0.84 0.90
CA ASN A 336 15.36 0.23 -0.37
C ASN A 336 16.15 0.74 -1.58
N LYS A 337 16.95 1.79 -1.39
CA LYS A 337 17.68 2.47 -2.46
C LYS A 337 18.87 1.64 -2.93
N MET A 338 18.90 1.37 -4.23
CA MET A 338 19.98 0.66 -4.90
C MET A 338 21.25 1.52 -5.00
N GLU A 339 22.39 0.89 -4.84
CA GLU A 339 23.70 1.53 -4.89
C GLU A 339 24.42 1.14 -6.19
N TYR A 340 24.99 2.13 -6.89
CA TYR A 340 25.69 1.86 -8.13
C TYR A 340 27.13 1.40 -7.85
N ASN A 341 27.45 0.19 -8.28
CA ASN A 341 28.80 -0.36 -8.27
C ASN A 341 29.51 -0.01 -9.58
N ALA A 342 30.41 0.98 -9.53
CA ALA A 342 31.14 1.46 -10.71
C ALA A 342 32.13 0.44 -11.30
N GLU A 343 32.67 -0.48 -10.48
CA GLU A 343 33.60 -1.50 -10.95
C GLU A 343 32.89 -2.56 -11.80
N LYS A 344 31.65 -2.91 -11.41
CA LYS A 344 30.83 -3.92 -12.09
C LYS A 344 29.87 -3.32 -13.12
N GLY A 345 29.62 -2.01 -13.07
CA GLY A 345 28.66 -1.30 -13.92
C GLY A 345 27.19 -1.65 -13.63
N ILE A 346 26.85 -2.08 -12.41
CA ILE A 346 25.52 -2.54 -12.02
C ILE A 346 25.06 -1.87 -10.72
N TYR A 347 23.76 -1.91 -10.47
CA TYR A 347 23.15 -1.52 -9.20
C TYR A 347 23.01 -2.73 -8.28
N GLU A 348 23.35 -2.59 -7.00
CA GLU A 348 23.29 -3.64 -5.99
C GLU A 348 22.58 -3.14 -4.71
N LYS A 349 21.84 -4.00 -4.02
CA LYS A 349 21.31 -3.73 -2.68
C LYS A 349 21.07 -5.03 -1.90
N ALA A 350 21.41 -5.05 -0.63
CA ALA A 350 21.00 -6.12 0.28
C ALA A 350 19.81 -5.64 1.12
N ILE A 351 18.73 -6.42 1.16
CA ILE A 351 17.54 -6.16 1.98
C ILE A 351 17.21 -7.42 2.77
N MET A 352 16.91 -7.27 4.06
CA MET A 352 16.53 -8.39 4.92
C MET A 352 15.05 -8.74 4.68
N ILE A 353 14.78 -9.94 4.19
CA ILE A 353 13.42 -10.40 3.81
C ILE A 353 13.16 -11.80 4.37
N LYS A 354 11.93 -12.01 4.87
CA LYS A 354 11.45 -13.28 5.42
C LYS A 354 11.29 -14.33 4.32
N GLN A 355 11.49 -15.62 4.64
CA GLN A 355 11.34 -16.69 3.66
C GLN A 355 9.95 -16.74 3.04
N GLY A 356 9.90 -17.00 1.74
CA GLY A 356 8.65 -17.12 1.02
C GLY A 356 8.78 -16.94 -0.48
N PHE A 357 7.64 -16.69 -1.10
CA PHE A 357 7.56 -16.09 -2.44
C PHE A 357 7.38 -14.58 -2.26
N THR A 358 8.19 -13.77 -2.95
CA THR A 358 8.08 -12.30 -2.84
C THR A 358 8.12 -11.67 -4.23
N ASN A 359 7.07 -10.93 -4.59
CA ASN A 359 7.14 -10.02 -5.73
C ASN A 359 7.87 -8.73 -5.37
N PHE A 360 8.62 -8.21 -6.34
CA PHE A 360 9.29 -6.93 -6.26
C PHE A 360 9.43 -6.31 -7.66
N GLN A 361 9.73 -5.03 -7.71
CA GLN A 361 10.06 -4.31 -8.92
C GLN A 361 11.15 -3.28 -8.65
N TYR A 362 11.72 -2.73 -9.71
CA TYR A 362 12.65 -1.60 -9.63
C TYR A 362 11.95 -0.32 -10.08
N VAL A 363 11.91 0.67 -9.20
CA VAL A 363 11.29 1.96 -9.48
C VAL A 363 12.31 3.09 -9.42
N ILE A 364 12.11 4.11 -10.25
CA ILE A 364 12.83 5.38 -10.14
C ILE A 364 11.94 6.40 -9.44
N ALA A 365 12.51 7.13 -8.49
CA ALA A 365 11.80 8.19 -7.79
C ALA A 365 12.64 9.47 -7.69
N ASP A 366 11.97 10.61 -7.62
CA ASP A 366 12.64 11.89 -7.39
C ASP A 366 13.03 12.10 -5.91
N SER A 367 13.67 13.25 -5.62
CA SER A 367 14.07 13.61 -4.25
C SER A 367 12.91 13.76 -3.25
N LYS A 368 11.66 13.87 -3.73
CA LYS A 368 10.45 13.96 -2.91
C LYS A 368 9.78 12.60 -2.74
N GLY A 369 10.34 11.54 -3.30
CA GLY A 369 9.79 10.18 -3.27
C GLY A 369 8.68 9.94 -4.29
N VAL A 370 8.50 10.82 -5.28
CA VAL A 370 7.49 10.63 -6.34
C VAL A 370 8.06 9.70 -7.40
N VAL A 371 7.37 8.58 -7.63
CA VAL A 371 7.74 7.57 -8.64
C VAL A 371 7.50 8.10 -10.05
N ASP A 372 8.46 7.89 -10.94
CA ASP A 372 8.36 8.21 -12.36
C ASP A 372 7.84 7.00 -13.14
N GLU A 373 6.52 6.88 -13.17
CA GLU A 373 5.80 5.77 -13.81
C GLU A 373 5.92 5.80 -15.34
N GLU A 374 6.12 6.97 -15.95
CA GLU A 374 6.27 7.11 -17.42
C GLU A 374 7.58 6.49 -17.91
N ASN A 375 8.67 6.78 -17.21
CA ASN A 375 10.01 6.31 -17.56
C ASN A 375 10.42 5.09 -16.71
N ALA A 376 9.46 4.24 -16.33
CA ALA A 376 9.68 3.08 -15.49
C ALA A 376 10.79 2.18 -16.05
N ILE A 377 11.69 1.70 -15.17
CA ILE A 377 12.83 0.84 -15.54
C ILE A 377 12.36 -0.43 -16.25
N ASP A 378 11.24 -0.96 -15.80
CA ASP A 378 10.64 -2.18 -16.31
C ASP A 378 9.76 -1.98 -17.55
N GLY A 379 9.46 -0.73 -17.92
CA GLY A 379 8.62 -0.39 -19.05
C GLY A 379 7.13 -0.30 -18.74
N ASN A 380 6.38 0.02 -19.79
CA ASN A 380 4.94 0.17 -19.75
C ASN A 380 4.33 -0.59 -20.91
N PHE A 381 3.65 -1.70 -20.61
CA PHE A 381 3.07 -2.61 -21.61
C PHE A 381 1.59 -2.82 -21.34
N ILE A 382 0.76 -2.54 -22.35
CA ILE A 382 -0.69 -2.71 -22.32
C ILE A 382 -1.16 -4.16 -22.03
N GLN A 383 -0.28 -5.14 -22.18
CA GLN A 383 -0.56 -6.55 -21.90
C GLN A 383 -0.42 -6.90 -20.42
N THR A 384 0.19 -6.04 -19.61
CA THR A 384 0.50 -6.33 -18.21
C THR A 384 -0.77 -6.56 -17.40
N GLU A 385 -0.79 -7.64 -16.63
CA GLU A 385 -1.90 -7.97 -15.75
C GLU A 385 -1.87 -7.08 -14.50
N ASN A 386 -2.95 -6.33 -14.28
CA ASN A 386 -3.10 -5.43 -13.14
C ASN A 386 -4.53 -5.52 -12.63
N ASN A 387 -4.69 -5.41 -11.31
CA ASN A 387 -5.97 -5.25 -10.65
C ASN A 387 -6.22 -3.79 -10.30
N TYR A 388 -7.33 -3.24 -10.75
CA TYR A 388 -7.76 -1.88 -10.45
C TYR A 388 -8.92 -1.87 -9.47
N PHE A 389 -8.90 -0.90 -8.56
CA PHE A 389 -9.92 -0.72 -7.54
C PHE A 389 -10.50 0.69 -7.62
N ALA A 390 -11.82 0.81 -7.54
CA ALA A 390 -12.51 2.09 -7.41
C ALA A 390 -13.22 2.14 -6.06
N LEU A 391 -12.89 3.11 -5.22
CA LEU A 391 -13.55 3.35 -3.93
C LEU A 391 -14.39 4.61 -4.01
N VAL A 392 -15.68 4.47 -3.69
CA VAL A 392 -16.66 5.55 -3.81
C VAL A 392 -16.92 6.15 -2.45
N TYR A 393 -16.48 7.39 -2.28
CA TYR A 393 -16.74 8.19 -1.10
C TYR A 393 -18.01 9.00 -1.31
N TYR A 394 -18.81 9.11 -0.26
CA TYR A 394 -20.01 9.94 -0.28
C TYR A 394 -20.21 10.63 1.07
N ARG A 395 -20.43 11.94 1.00
CA ARG A 395 -20.80 12.75 2.16
C ARG A 395 -22.01 13.59 1.81
N GLU A 396 -23.14 13.28 2.44
CA GLU A 396 -24.34 14.11 2.36
C GLU A 396 -24.10 15.49 2.97
N ASN A 397 -24.91 16.47 2.61
CA ASN A 397 -24.73 17.86 3.06
C ASN A 397 -24.72 18.02 4.59
N ASN A 398 -25.40 17.13 5.33
CA ASN A 398 -25.49 17.15 6.79
C ASN A 398 -24.61 16.07 7.47
N GLN A 399 -23.87 15.27 6.70
CA GLN A 399 -22.98 14.24 7.26
C GLN A 399 -21.66 14.84 7.74
N ARG A 400 -21.10 14.21 8.78
CA ARG A 400 -19.91 14.69 9.46
C ARG A 400 -18.60 14.09 8.93
N TYR A 401 -18.65 13.06 8.10
CA TYR A 401 -17.47 12.36 7.60
C TYR A 401 -17.70 11.85 6.18
N ASP A 402 -16.61 11.55 5.47
CA ASP A 402 -16.65 10.92 4.17
C ASP A 402 -16.83 9.39 4.32
N ARG A 403 -18.05 8.88 4.10
CA ARG A 403 -18.34 7.43 4.06
C ARG A 403 -17.77 6.81 2.81
N ILE A 404 -17.50 5.50 2.83
CA ILE A 404 -17.13 4.75 1.63
C ILE A 404 -18.25 3.75 1.34
N ILE A 405 -19.05 4.04 0.33
CA ILE A 405 -20.35 3.42 0.10
C ILE A 405 -20.33 2.30 -0.95
N GLY A 406 -19.19 2.09 -1.60
CA GLY A 406 -19.01 1.03 -2.59
C GLY A 406 -17.57 0.84 -3.01
N LYS A 407 -17.29 -0.36 -3.53
CA LYS A 407 -16.02 -0.76 -4.14
C LYS A 407 -16.29 -1.40 -5.50
N GLY A 408 -15.53 -1.01 -6.51
CA GLY A 408 -15.45 -1.67 -7.82
C GLY A 408 -14.09 -2.32 -8.00
N ILE A 409 -14.04 -3.43 -8.75
CA ILE A 409 -12.81 -4.12 -9.13
C ILE A 409 -12.86 -4.45 -10.63
N ALA A 410 -11.74 -4.31 -11.32
CA ALA A 410 -11.56 -4.76 -12.69
C ALA A 410 -10.11 -5.20 -12.91
N SER A 411 -9.91 -6.24 -13.71
CA SER A 411 -8.59 -6.69 -14.13
C SER A 411 -8.30 -6.27 -15.57
N SER A 412 -7.05 -5.97 -15.90
CA SER A 412 -6.62 -5.75 -17.29
C SER A 412 -6.54 -7.04 -18.12
N ILE A 413 -6.70 -8.23 -17.52
CA ILE A 413 -6.85 -9.49 -18.27
C ILE A 413 -8.03 -9.39 -19.25
N ASP A 414 -9.11 -8.73 -18.83
CA ASP A 414 -10.33 -8.51 -19.62
C ASP A 414 -10.32 -7.17 -20.37
N ILE A 415 -9.13 -6.65 -20.72
CA ILE A 415 -9.03 -5.35 -21.39
C ILE A 415 -9.78 -5.33 -22.72
N THR A 416 -10.62 -4.31 -22.88
CA THR A 416 -11.40 -4.10 -24.11
C THR A 416 -10.86 -2.93 -24.93
N ASN A 417 -11.12 -2.96 -26.24
CA ASN A 417 -10.85 -1.82 -27.13
C ASN A 417 -11.95 -0.78 -27.01
#